data_AF-A0A965HV86-F1
#
_entry.id   AF-A0A965HV86-F1
#
_cell.length_a   1.000
_cell.length_b   1.000
_cell.length_c   1.000
_cell.angle_alpha   90.00
_cell.angle_beta   90.00
_cell.angle_gamma   90.00
#
_symmetry.space_group_name_H-M   'P 1'
#
loop_
_entity.id
_entity.type
_entity.pdbx_description
1 polymer ?
#
loop_
_entity_poly.entity_id
_entity_poly.type
_entity_poly.pdbx_seq_one_letter_code
_entity_poly.pdbx_strand_id
1 'polypeptide(L)' 'MLSNVVDSMGETSSQLLTPVEPWQRGSLARPEMQFGYLSMDASFEDHTYFSKEATSGGRSFAGGGCGCN' A
#
# COMPACT_ATOMS: atom_id res chain seq x y z
N MET A 1 -14.29 -34.47 17.95
CA MET A 1 -14.64 -33.18 18.59
C MET A 1 -13.61 -32.07 18.40
N LEU A 2 -12.45 -32.31 17.75
CA LEU A 2 -11.46 -31.25 17.47
C LEU A 2 -11.30 -30.92 15.97
N SER A 3 -11.90 -31.70 15.06
CA SER A 3 -11.85 -31.48 13.61
C SER A 3 -12.67 -30.27 13.14
N ASN A 4 -13.73 -29.91 13.86
CA ASN A 4 -14.68 -28.90 13.40
C ASN A 4 -14.25 -27.45 13.67
N VAL A 5 -13.15 -27.24 14.40
CA VAL A 5 -12.63 -25.88 14.70
C VAL A 5 -11.76 -25.35 13.56
N VAL A 6 -11.02 -26.22 12.86
CA VAL A 6 -10.10 -25.80 11.79
C VAL A 6 -10.84 -25.49 10.47
N ASP A 7 -11.97 -26.15 10.21
CA ASP A 7 -12.82 -25.90 9.03
C ASP A 7 -13.58 -24.56 9.12
N SER A 8 -13.84 -24.04 10.32
CA SER A 8 -14.56 -22.78 10.51
C SER A 8 -13.72 -21.53 10.22
N MET A 9 -12.40 -21.65 10.12
CA MET A 9 -11.50 -20.49 9.92
C MET A 9 -11.23 -20.18 8.44
N GLY A 10 -11.65 -21.05 7.51
CA GLY A 10 -11.45 -20.87 6.06
C GLY A 10 -12.53 -20.06 5.35
N GLU A 11 -13.74 -19.95 5.90
CA GLU A 11 -14.87 -19.28 5.22
C GLU A 11 -15.02 -17.79 5.54
N THR A 12 -14.33 -17.27 6.55
CA THR A 12 -14.55 -15.88 7.01
C THR A 12 -13.82 -14.83 6.18
N SER A 13 -12.81 -15.19 5.38
CA SER A 13 -12.01 -14.23 4.61
C SER A 13 -12.82 -13.53 3.51
N SER A 14 -13.70 -14.27 2.81
CA SER A 14 -14.54 -13.74 1.74
C SER A 14 -15.82 -13.07 2.23
N GLN A 15 -16.20 -13.29 3.50
CA GLN A 15 -17.42 -12.74 4.11
C GLN A 15 -17.22 -11.36 4.75
N LEU A 16 -15.97 -10.88 4.85
CA LEU A 16 -15.63 -9.58 5.43
C LEU A 16 -15.62 -8.43 4.41
N LEU A 17 -15.77 -8.74 3.12
CA LEU A 17 -15.74 -7.75 2.05
C LEU A 17 -17.17 -7.49 1.57
N THR A 18 -17.73 -6.36 1.97
CA THR A 18 -18.99 -5.86 1.39
C THR A 18 -18.75 -5.43 -0.05
N PRO A 19 -19.47 -5.97 -1.05
CA PRO A 19 -19.36 -5.49 -2.42
C PRO A 19 -19.79 -4.02 -2.49
N VAL A 20 -19.04 -3.21 -3.25
CA VAL A 20 -19.30 -1.79 -3.47
C VAL A 20 -19.85 -1.61 -4.87
N GLU A 21 -20.98 -0.92 -4.99
CA GLU A 21 -21.59 -0.64 -6.28
C GLU A 21 -20.74 0.33 -7.13
N PRO A 22 -20.71 0.21 -8.47
CA PRO A 22 -19.81 0.98 -9.32
C PRO A 22 -19.87 2.50 -9.15
N TRP A 23 -21.06 3.05 -8.85
CA TRP A 23 -21.31 4.47 -8.63
C TRP A 23 -20.92 4.97 -7.24
N GLN A 24 -20.79 4.08 -6.25
CA GLN A 24 -20.35 4.43 -4.89
C GLN A 24 -18.85 4.73 -4.83
N ARG A 25 -18.08 4.31 -5.85
CA ARG A 25 -16.64 4.59 -5.93
C ARG A 25 -16.32 6.08 -5.86
N GLY A 26 -17.13 6.93 -6.49
CA GLY A 26 -16.94 8.38 -6.46
C GLY A 26 -17.22 9.00 -5.09
N SER A 27 -18.17 8.46 -4.32
CA SER A 27 -18.51 8.96 -2.98
C SER A 27 -17.59 8.42 -1.88
N LEU A 28 -17.00 7.24 -2.07
CA LEU A 28 -16.11 6.60 -1.10
C LEU A 28 -14.64 7.02 -1.29
N ALA A 29 -14.26 7.47 -2.49
CA ALA A 29 -12.92 7.97 -2.76
C ALA A 29 -12.74 9.37 -2.15
N ARG A 30 -12.03 9.43 -1.02
CA ARG A 30 -11.68 10.68 -0.36
C ARG A 30 -10.47 11.34 -1.04
N PRO A 31 -10.35 12.68 -1.05
CA PRO A 31 -9.17 13.37 -1.58
C PRO A 31 -7.86 12.91 -0.93
N GLU A 32 -7.93 12.56 0.37
CA GLU A 32 -6.77 12.11 1.14
C GLU A 32 -6.18 10.77 0.67
N MET A 33 -6.94 9.97 -0.08
CA MET A 33 -6.50 8.67 -0.59
C MET A 33 -5.69 8.78 -1.89
N GLN A 34 -5.50 10.00 -2.40
CA GLN A 34 -4.67 10.23 -3.58
C GLN A 34 -3.19 10.00 -3.26
N PHE A 35 -2.45 9.51 -4.26
CA PHE A 35 -0.99 9.38 -4.14
C PHE A 35 -0.36 10.75 -3.88
N GLY A 36 0.53 10.82 -2.89
CA GLY A 36 1.22 12.06 -2.55
C GLY A 36 0.32 13.15 -1.97
N TYR A 37 -0.88 12.80 -1.46
CA TYR A 37 -1.76 13.77 -0.80
C TYR A 37 -1.05 14.53 0.34
N LEU A 38 -0.18 13.83 1.09
CA LEU A 38 0.69 14.43 2.10
C LEU A 38 2.14 14.41 1.59
N SER A 39 2.72 15.60 1.38
CA SER A 39 4.11 15.73 0.94
C SER A 39 5.13 15.12 1.91
N MET A 40 4.81 15.12 3.21
CA MET A 40 5.65 14.50 4.24
C MET A 40 5.72 12.97 4.11
N ASP A 41 4.63 12.34 3.67
CA ASP A 41 4.55 10.88 3.52
C ASP A 41 5.43 10.43 2.34
N ALA A 42 5.35 11.14 1.23
CA ALA A 42 6.23 10.94 0.08
C ALA A 42 7.72 11.10 0.46
N SER A 43 8.04 12.14 1.25
CA SER A 43 9.42 12.38 1.71
C SER A 43 9.94 11.27 2.64
N PHE A 44 9.06 10.73 3.50
CA PHE A 44 9.41 9.64 4.40
C PHE A 44 9.58 8.30 3.66
N GLU A 45 8.74 8.06 2.67
CA GLU A 45 8.84 6.90 1.79
C GLU A 45 10.16 6.95 1.00
N ASP A 46 10.53 8.12 0.48
CA ASP A 46 11.80 8.32 -0.22
C ASP A 46 13.00 8.12 0.72
N HIS A 47 12.96 8.65 1.94
CA HIS A 47 14.02 8.42 2.94
C HIS A 47 14.19 6.93 3.26
N THR A 48 13.06 6.21 3.40
CA THR A 48 13.07 4.75 3.63
C THR A 48 13.60 4.01 2.40
N TYR A 49 13.18 4.41 1.20
CA TYR A 49 13.63 3.84 -0.07
C TYR A 49 15.12 4.03 -0.28
N PHE A 50 15.65 5.24 -0.10
CA PHE A 50 17.10 5.50 -0.13
C PHE A 50 17.84 4.67 0.93
N SER A 51 17.34 4.61 2.16
CA SER A 51 18.02 3.85 3.22
C SER A 51 18.13 2.36 2.93
N LYS A 52 17.19 1.80 2.17
CA LYS A 52 17.15 0.37 1.83
C LYS A 52 17.76 0.05 0.46
N GLU A 53 17.60 0.96 -0.49
CA GLU A 53 17.76 0.70 -1.93
C GLU A 53 18.49 1.86 -2.65
N ALA A 54 19.21 2.74 -1.95
CA ALA A 54 19.97 3.86 -2.55
C ALA A 54 20.87 3.48 -3.75
N THR A 55 21.28 2.21 -3.85
CA THR A 55 22.10 1.71 -4.96
C THR A 55 21.33 1.60 -6.28
N SER A 56 20.00 1.39 -6.27
CA SER A 56 19.19 1.27 -7.50
C SER A 56 18.73 2.62 -8.07
N GLY A 57 19.01 3.72 -7.37
CA GLY A 57 18.56 5.06 -7.72
C GLY A 57 17.06 5.27 -7.42
N GLY A 58 16.72 6.47 -6.96
CA GLY A 58 15.38 6.81 -6.45
C GLY A 58 14.23 6.68 -7.47
N ARG A 59 13.04 7.16 -7.11
CA ARG A 59 11.80 7.15 -7.92
C ARG A 59 11.87 7.76 -9.33
N SER A 60 13.01 8.31 -9.76
CA SER A 60 13.18 8.94 -11.07
C SER A 60 13.86 7.99 -12.06
N PHE A 61 13.50 8.10 -13.34
CA PHE A 61 13.98 7.26 -14.45
C PHE A 61 15.52 7.23 -14.61
N ALA A 62 16.22 8.22 -14.05
CA ALA A 62 17.67 8.22 -13.93
C ALA A 62 18.11 7.59 -12.60
N GLY A 63 17.81 6.30 -12.43
CA GLY A 63 18.38 5.52 -11.35
C GLY A 63 19.88 5.31 -11.58
N GLY A 64 20.72 5.76 -10.65
CA GLY A 64 22.17 5.57 -10.74
C GLY A 64 22.85 5.94 -9.43
N GLY A 65 23.49 4.95 -8.79
CA GLY A 65 24.01 5.01 -7.43
C GLY A 65 25.31 5.79 -7.19
N CYS A 66 25.94 5.43 -6.07
CA CYS A 66 27.07 6.07 -5.36
C CYS A 66 26.71 7.36 -4.58
N GLY A 67 25.56 7.33 -3.89
CA GLY A 67 25.32 7.83 -2.51
C GLY A 67 26.06 9.04 -1.92
N CYS A 68 26.61 9.96 -2.70
CA CYS A 68 27.27 11.17 -2.23
C CYS A 68 26.44 12.38 -2.70
N ASN A 69 25.53 12.85 -1.83
CA ASN A 69 25.12 14.25 -1.84
C ASN A 69 26.25 15.10 -1.22
#